data_AF-A0A5C5YI90-F1
#
_entry.id   AF-A0A5C5YI90-F1
#
_cell.length_a   1.000
_cell.length_b   1.000
_cell.length_c   1.000
_cell.angle_alpha   90.00
_cell.angle_beta   90.00
_cell.angle_gamma   90.00
#
_symmetry.space_group_name_H-M   'P 1'
#
loop_
_entity.id
_entity.type
_entity.pdbx_description
1 polymer ?
#
loop_
_entity_poly.entity_id
_entity_poly.type
_entity_poly.pdbx_seq_one_letter_code
_entity_poly.pdbx_strand_id
1 'polypeptide(L)'
;MNGVRLFFQRSGRVDGPSAGALTTIGVLAALRGDTVLPDVAMTGTINPDGTIGPVGGVPHKIDGAAEAGMRLVLIPYGMRNDHDLAADRDVDLFQRAADRGVELRAVGDIYEAYRLATGQQLPRPAPAPAPTLANANYQQAKIIAAKWRTKFRDEAGKYAQVPDEYKSDYTDDVMEGAREWDGEVDEHFNQGLAPPALVSAIAGASDAALANEVARTIWVDEKRGRKAATEYAERFAQAPMKRRIAIDRLKNYSPRTLGALGTSIYGYMSLTEGITYERLADLLLSGELKKPILTELTEEDDAELERILEAVYFMQMARQCYEYVEDVLELAGYIEGLATPESMPLKATADFFRRASQANLNQFEKMVVEQAAQGAGVTFSRAQDAMLSKDEDYLLAWAARKFSRAEMFKEFEGDNLLLARLALSIRTYTISSMLIAKYYSLGVELDEDGWISNVKRDAPLKYMVDFAEDQTRRNIQMLRNAGVDPSDVVFDYISAGAMGSGDEVDQLDSLNWYWECNTVARTIAYLGGFATEPPAE
;
A
#
# COMPACT_ATOMS: atom_id res chain seq x y z
N MET A 1 -20.02 7.22 27.87
CA MET A 1 -19.46 6.15 27.02
C MET A 1 -19.14 4.96 27.91
N ASN A 2 -19.84 3.84 27.71
CA ASN A 2 -19.48 2.57 28.35
C ASN A 2 -18.20 2.06 27.67
N GLY A 3 -17.04 2.39 28.23
CA GLY A 3 -15.76 1.92 27.70
C GLY A 3 -15.57 0.44 28.06
N VAL A 4 -15.44 -0.42 27.05
CA VAL A 4 -15.01 -1.81 27.26
C VAL A 4 -13.50 -1.80 27.57
N ARG A 5 -13.10 -2.31 28.74
CA ARG A 5 -11.69 -2.54 29.08
C ARG A 5 -11.34 -3.99 28.80
N LEU A 6 -10.42 -4.20 27.87
CA LEU A 6 -9.87 -5.51 27.56
C LEU A 6 -8.53 -5.68 28.28
N PHE A 7 -8.36 -6.81 28.96
CA PHE A 7 -7.10 -7.20 29.57
C PHE A 7 -6.57 -8.45 28.88
N PHE A 8 -5.37 -8.35 28.32
CA PHE A 8 -4.67 -9.50 27.77
C PHE A 8 -3.70 -10.02 28.84
N GLN A 9 -4.04 -11.14 29.48
CA GLN A 9 -3.09 -11.85 30.32
C GLN A 9 -2.10 -12.60 29.43
N ARG A 10 -0.81 -12.37 29.65
CA ARG A 10 0.28 -12.97 28.87
C ARG A 10 1.31 -13.56 29.81
N SER A 11 1.91 -14.68 29.42
CA SER A 11 3.10 -15.26 30.04
C SER A 11 4.21 -15.36 28.98
N GLY A 12 5.44 -15.05 29.37
CA GLY A 12 6.60 -15.07 28.45
C GLY A 12 6.72 -13.83 27.55
N ARG A 13 7.65 -13.90 26.60
CA ARG A 13 7.95 -12.83 25.65
C ARG A 13 7.08 -13.02 24.40
N VAL A 14 6.11 -12.13 24.20
CA VAL A 14 5.34 -12.08 22.94
C VAL A 14 6.16 -11.32 21.92
N ASP A 15 6.47 -11.98 20.81
CA ASP A 15 7.20 -11.41 19.68
C ASP A 15 6.52 -11.86 18.39
N GLY A 16 6.34 -10.96 17.42
CA GLY A 16 5.75 -11.29 16.12
C GLY A 16 4.27 -10.91 15.95
N PRO A 17 3.82 -10.66 14.69
CA PRO A 17 2.43 -10.42 14.34
C PRO A 17 1.58 -11.70 14.38
N SER A 18 2.15 -12.87 14.71
CA SER A 18 1.49 -14.18 14.59
C SER A 18 0.33 -14.44 15.56
N ALA A 19 0.07 -13.51 16.49
CA ALA A 19 -1.10 -13.49 17.35
C ALA A 19 -2.15 -12.46 16.89
N GLY A 20 -1.97 -11.84 15.73
CA GLY A 20 -2.83 -10.80 15.19
C GLY A 20 -4.27 -11.26 15.05
N ALA A 21 -4.51 -12.35 14.32
CA ALA A 21 -5.86 -12.88 14.13
C ALA A 21 -6.49 -13.35 15.46
N LEU A 22 -5.71 -14.00 16.34
CA LEU A 22 -6.18 -14.40 17.68
C LEU A 22 -6.64 -13.20 18.50
N THR A 23 -5.84 -12.13 18.51
CA THR A 23 -6.15 -10.90 19.24
C THR A 23 -7.39 -10.23 18.64
N THR A 24 -7.52 -10.20 17.32
CA THR A 24 -8.70 -9.68 16.62
C THR A 24 -9.97 -10.45 17.02
N ILE A 25 -9.95 -11.78 17.05
CA ILE A 25 -11.09 -12.59 17.51
C ILE A 25 -11.44 -12.24 18.95
N GLY A 26 -10.45 -12.18 19.86
CA GLY A 26 -10.69 -11.84 21.26
C GLY A 26 -11.33 -10.45 21.45
N VAL A 27 -10.87 -9.45 20.70
CA VAL A 27 -11.45 -8.09 20.71
C VAL A 27 -12.89 -8.11 20.17
N LEU A 28 -13.12 -8.77 19.02
CA LEU A 28 -14.45 -8.87 18.42
C LEU A 28 -15.44 -9.59 19.33
N ALA A 29 -15.02 -10.70 19.93
CA ALA A 29 -15.84 -11.48 20.85
C ALA A 29 -16.24 -10.65 22.06
N ALA A 30 -15.27 -9.95 22.67
CA ALA A 30 -15.55 -9.08 23.81
C ALA A 30 -16.44 -7.88 23.48
N LEU A 31 -16.32 -7.30 22.27
CA LEU A 31 -17.21 -6.23 21.81
C LEU A 31 -18.63 -6.73 21.53
N ARG A 32 -18.77 -8.01 21.14
CA ARG A 32 -20.05 -8.62 20.78
C ARG A 32 -20.74 -9.35 21.94
N GLY A 33 -20.04 -9.56 23.06
CA GLY A 33 -20.51 -10.43 24.15
C GLY A 33 -20.44 -11.92 23.81
N ASP A 34 -19.73 -12.29 22.75
CA ASP A 34 -19.56 -13.69 22.34
C ASP A 34 -18.49 -14.37 23.20
N THR A 35 -18.67 -15.67 23.46
CA THR A 35 -17.70 -16.47 24.21
C THR A 35 -16.73 -17.16 23.26
N VAL A 36 -15.42 -17.05 23.53
CA VAL A 36 -14.38 -17.83 22.84
C VAL A 36 -14.33 -19.23 23.44
N LEU A 37 -14.33 -20.25 22.58
CA LEU A 37 -14.25 -21.65 22.98
C LEU A 37 -12.90 -21.92 23.65
N PRO A 38 -12.89 -22.49 24.87
CA PRO A 38 -11.67 -22.62 25.68
C PRO A 38 -10.70 -23.69 25.18
N ASP A 39 -11.13 -24.54 24.26
CA ASP A 39 -10.37 -25.66 23.69
C ASP A 39 -9.94 -25.43 22.24
N VAL A 40 -9.97 -24.16 21.78
CA VAL A 40 -9.53 -23.73 20.45
C VAL A 40 -8.32 -22.81 20.58
N ALA A 41 -7.20 -23.22 19.98
CA ALA A 41 -6.01 -22.40 19.80
C ALA A 41 -5.88 -21.96 18.34
N MET A 42 -5.08 -20.91 18.10
CA MET A 42 -4.78 -20.47 16.74
C MET A 42 -3.50 -19.67 16.64
N THR A 43 -2.97 -19.57 15.42
CA THR A 43 -1.90 -18.63 15.05
C THR A 43 -2.16 -18.06 13.66
N GLY A 44 -1.67 -16.85 13.40
CA GLY A 44 -1.85 -16.15 12.12
C GLY A 44 -1.72 -14.64 12.28
N THR A 45 -1.20 -13.96 11.26
CA THR A 45 -1.27 -12.49 11.18
C THR A 45 -2.70 -12.06 10.83
N ILE A 46 -2.96 -10.75 10.81
CA ILE A 46 -4.23 -10.21 10.32
C ILE A 46 -3.93 -9.06 9.37
N ASN A 47 -4.50 -9.11 8.17
CA ASN A 47 -4.31 -8.14 7.11
C ASN A 47 -5.46 -7.12 7.05
N PRO A 48 -5.29 -5.99 6.32
CA PRO A 48 -6.30 -4.91 6.24
C PRO A 48 -7.72 -5.33 5.85
N ASP A 49 -7.87 -6.37 5.04
CA ASP A 49 -9.14 -6.90 4.55
C ASP A 49 -9.77 -7.98 5.46
N GLY A 50 -9.02 -8.45 6.47
CA GLY A 50 -9.42 -9.54 7.37
C GLY A 50 -8.89 -10.92 6.96
N THR A 51 -8.04 -11.03 5.93
CA THR A 51 -7.31 -12.27 5.64
C THR A 51 -6.28 -12.57 6.73
N ILE A 52 -6.03 -13.87 6.93
CA ILE A 52 -5.08 -14.37 7.92
C ILE A 52 -3.80 -14.79 7.20
N GLY A 53 -2.71 -14.07 7.46
CA GLY A 53 -1.44 -14.34 6.80
C GLY A 53 -0.64 -15.48 7.44
N PRO A 54 0.17 -16.21 6.64
CA PRO A 54 1.08 -17.23 7.14
C PRO A 54 2.06 -16.71 8.19
N VAL A 55 2.55 -17.64 9.01
CA VAL A 55 3.46 -17.40 10.13
C VAL A 55 4.48 -18.54 10.21
N GLY A 56 5.64 -18.30 10.80
CA GLY A 56 6.62 -19.37 11.09
C GLY A 56 6.41 -20.05 12.44
N GLY A 57 7.06 -21.19 12.62
CA GLY A 57 7.14 -21.89 13.89
C GLY A 57 5.86 -22.62 14.27
N VAL A 58 5.05 -23.01 13.29
CA VAL A 58 3.80 -23.73 13.54
C VAL A 58 4.01 -25.10 14.21
N PRO A 59 5.08 -25.89 13.93
CA PRO A 59 5.27 -27.19 14.56
C PRO A 59 5.33 -27.12 16.10
N HIS A 60 6.06 -26.16 16.66
CA HIS A 60 6.16 -25.98 18.10
C HIS A 60 4.87 -25.42 18.72
N LYS A 61 4.11 -24.63 17.96
CA LYS A 61 2.80 -24.11 18.40
C LYS A 61 1.76 -25.23 18.49
N ILE A 62 1.77 -26.17 17.55
CA ILE A 62 0.93 -27.37 17.59
C ILE A 62 1.26 -28.21 18.83
N ASP A 63 2.55 -28.47 19.07
CA ASP A 63 2.99 -29.24 20.23
C ASP A 63 2.57 -28.57 21.54
N GLY A 64 2.79 -27.26 21.68
CA GLY A 64 2.37 -26.52 22.88
C GLY A 64 0.84 -26.49 23.07
N ALA A 65 0.06 -26.40 21.99
CA ALA A 65 -1.39 -26.48 22.06
C ALA A 65 -1.87 -27.88 22.50
N ALA A 66 -1.22 -28.95 22.01
CA ALA A 66 -1.50 -30.31 22.44
C ALA A 66 -1.19 -30.52 23.93
N GLU A 67 -0.04 -30.04 24.40
CA GLU A 67 0.35 -30.07 25.81
C GLU A 67 -0.62 -29.29 26.70
N ALA A 68 -1.19 -28.19 26.19
CA ALA A 68 -2.23 -27.42 26.85
C ALA A 68 -3.63 -28.06 26.79
N GLY A 69 -3.78 -29.22 26.14
CA GLY A 69 -5.06 -29.94 26.02
C GLY A 69 -6.04 -29.29 25.05
N MET A 70 -5.56 -28.51 24.08
CA MET A 70 -6.41 -27.91 23.05
C MET A 70 -6.95 -28.99 22.11
N ARG A 71 -8.24 -28.94 21.81
CA ARG A 71 -8.88 -29.87 20.87
C ARG A 71 -8.58 -29.50 19.42
N LEU A 72 -8.61 -28.20 19.12
CA LEU A 72 -8.53 -27.66 17.77
C LEU A 72 -7.46 -26.57 17.69
N VAL A 73 -6.61 -26.63 16.68
CA VAL A 73 -5.65 -25.59 16.32
C VAL A 73 -5.99 -25.05 14.94
N LEU A 74 -6.24 -23.74 14.86
CA LEU A 74 -6.42 -23.04 13.59
C LEU A 74 -5.08 -22.47 13.11
N ILE A 75 -4.72 -22.75 11.85
CA ILE A 75 -3.52 -22.22 11.20
C ILE A 75 -3.88 -21.49 9.92
N PRO A 76 -3.03 -20.59 9.41
CA PRO A 76 -3.31 -19.87 8.17
C PRO A 76 -3.50 -20.83 6.98
N TYR A 77 -4.32 -20.41 6.01
CA TYR A 77 -4.51 -21.11 4.75
C TYR A 77 -3.17 -21.34 4.02
N GLY A 78 -3.10 -22.41 3.24
CA GLY A 78 -1.92 -22.76 2.42
C GLY A 78 -0.70 -23.26 3.20
N MET A 79 -0.79 -23.41 4.53
CA MET A 79 0.30 -23.95 5.35
C MET A 79 0.20 -25.48 5.50
N ARG A 80 0.80 -26.23 4.57
CA ARG A 80 0.93 -27.70 4.70
C ARG A 80 2.21 -28.10 5.45
N ASN A 81 3.32 -27.46 5.10
CA ASN A 81 4.63 -27.72 5.66
C ASN A 81 5.17 -26.45 6.32
N ASP A 82 5.97 -26.63 7.37
CA ASP A 82 6.76 -25.57 7.97
C ASP A 82 8.06 -26.16 8.53
N HIS A 83 9.06 -25.31 8.71
CA HIS A 83 10.37 -25.73 9.18
C HIS A 83 10.36 -25.96 10.69
N ASP A 84 10.73 -27.16 11.14
CA ASP A 84 10.93 -27.46 12.55
C ASP A 84 12.35 -27.09 12.98
N LEU A 85 12.49 -25.94 13.64
CA LEU A 85 13.77 -25.43 14.16
C LEU A 85 14.50 -26.41 15.10
N ALA A 86 13.79 -27.30 15.80
CA ALA A 86 14.41 -28.25 16.73
C ALA A 86 14.96 -29.47 16.01
N ALA A 87 14.31 -29.89 14.92
CA ALA A 87 14.70 -31.05 14.13
C ALA A 87 15.50 -30.67 12.86
N ASP A 88 15.65 -29.38 12.58
CA ASP A 88 16.30 -28.80 11.41
C ASP A 88 15.82 -29.43 10.09
N ARG A 89 14.49 -29.56 9.96
CA ARG A 89 13.84 -30.15 8.78
C ARG A 89 12.41 -29.68 8.63
N ASP A 90 11.92 -29.73 7.39
CA ASP A 90 10.51 -29.47 7.12
C ASP A 90 9.64 -30.64 7.58
N VAL A 91 8.47 -30.29 8.14
CA VAL A 91 7.51 -31.26 8.64
C VAL A 91 6.11 -30.96 8.13
N ASP A 92 5.34 -32.02 7.89
CA ASP A 92 3.92 -31.94 7.58
C ASP A 92 3.14 -31.58 8.87
N LEU A 93 2.49 -30.42 8.84
CA LEU A 93 1.80 -29.87 10.00
C LEU A 93 0.58 -30.72 10.41
N PHE A 94 -0.14 -31.27 9.43
CA PHE A 94 -1.33 -32.09 9.68
C PHE A 94 -0.95 -33.45 10.25
N GLN A 95 0.13 -34.05 9.76
CA GLN A 95 0.65 -35.28 10.35
C GLN A 95 1.10 -35.04 11.78
N ARG A 96 1.85 -33.95 12.03
CA ARG A 96 2.28 -33.59 13.40
C ARG A 96 1.09 -33.41 14.34
N ALA A 97 0.06 -32.68 13.91
CA ALA A 97 -1.15 -32.49 14.74
C ALA A 97 -1.86 -33.82 15.04
N ALA A 98 -1.98 -34.71 14.04
CA ALA A 98 -2.55 -36.04 14.21
C ALA A 98 -1.73 -36.89 15.22
N ASP A 99 -0.40 -36.86 15.12
CA ASP A 99 0.51 -37.57 16.04
C ASP A 99 0.38 -37.05 17.48
N ARG A 100 0.01 -35.78 17.65
CA ARG A 100 -0.24 -35.13 18.95
C ARG A 100 -1.70 -35.25 19.43
N GLY A 101 -2.58 -35.87 18.65
CA GLY A 101 -3.99 -36.02 19.00
C GLY A 101 -4.81 -34.72 18.97
N VAL A 102 -4.39 -33.74 18.17
CA VAL A 102 -5.06 -32.43 18.02
C VAL A 102 -5.62 -32.28 16.62
N GLU A 103 -6.82 -31.73 16.49
CA GLU A 103 -7.39 -31.39 15.18
C GLU A 103 -6.72 -30.12 14.64
N LEU A 104 -6.26 -30.14 13.40
CA LEU A 104 -5.70 -28.98 12.71
C LEU A 104 -6.63 -28.52 11.61
N ARG A 105 -6.94 -27.22 11.55
CA ARG A 105 -7.71 -26.62 10.45
C ARG A 105 -7.00 -25.41 9.87
N ALA A 106 -6.85 -25.41 8.55
CA ALA A 106 -6.45 -24.23 7.80
C ALA A 106 -7.63 -23.26 7.70
N VAL A 107 -7.39 -21.98 7.99
CA VAL A 107 -8.37 -20.89 7.87
C VAL A 107 -7.76 -19.72 7.10
N GLY A 108 -8.51 -19.18 6.15
CA GLY A 108 -8.01 -18.10 5.29
C GLY A 108 -8.35 -16.69 5.79
N ASP A 109 -9.39 -16.54 6.60
CA ASP A 109 -9.91 -15.23 6.99
C ASP A 109 -10.54 -15.21 8.39
N ILE A 110 -10.76 -14.00 8.87
CA ILE A 110 -11.31 -13.73 10.20
C ILE A 110 -12.77 -14.21 10.36
N TYR A 111 -13.56 -14.29 9.29
CA TYR A 111 -14.96 -14.75 9.36
C TYR A 111 -15.03 -16.24 9.67
N GLU A 112 -14.23 -17.04 8.97
CA GLU A 112 -14.12 -18.47 9.24
C GLU A 112 -13.50 -18.74 10.61
N ALA A 113 -12.38 -18.07 10.91
CA ALA A 113 -11.68 -18.27 12.18
C ALA A 113 -12.55 -17.89 13.37
N TYR A 114 -13.27 -16.76 13.31
CA TYR A 114 -14.20 -16.34 14.36
C TYR A 114 -15.31 -17.37 14.59
N ARG A 115 -15.91 -17.89 13.51
CA ARG A 115 -16.94 -18.93 13.59
C ARG A 115 -16.44 -20.20 14.25
N LEU A 116 -15.22 -20.63 13.92
CA LEU A 116 -14.62 -21.83 14.53
C LEU A 116 -14.20 -21.59 15.99
N ALA A 117 -13.77 -20.37 16.33
CA ALA A 117 -13.32 -20.02 17.67
C ALA A 117 -14.46 -19.67 18.64
N THR A 118 -15.65 -19.32 18.16
CA THR A 118 -16.77 -18.84 19.02
C THR A 118 -18.10 -19.58 18.79
N GLY A 119 -18.24 -20.27 17.66
CA GLY A 119 -19.53 -20.80 17.19
C GLY A 119 -20.46 -19.75 16.57
N GLN A 120 -20.08 -18.46 16.56
CA GLN A 120 -20.91 -17.35 16.09
C GLN A 120 -20.46 -16.83 14.71
N GLN A 121 -21.36 -16.21 13.96
CA GLN A 121 -21.02 -15.61 12.66
C GLN A 121 -20.78 -14.10 12.80
N LEU A 122 -19.71 -13.61 12.17
CA LEU A 122 -19.51 -12.17 11.99
C LEU A 122 -20.38 -11.64 10.85
N PRO A 123 -20.94 -10.41 10.97
CA PRO A 123 -21.62 -9.78 9.86
C PRO A 123 -20.63 -9.49 8.72
N ARG A 124 -20.96 -9.96 7.51
CA ARG A 124 -20.22 -9.70 6.27
C ARG A 124 -21.19 -9.10 5.24
N PRO A 125 -20.80 -8.06 4.48
CA PRO A 125 -21.67 -7.58 3.42
C PRO A 125 -21.95 -8.69 2.40
N ALA A 126 -23.16 -8.68 1.85
CA ALA A 126 -23.62 -9.72 0.94
C ALA A 126 -22.72 -9.81 -0.30
N PRO A 127 -22.55 -11.02 -0.88
CA PRO A 127 -21.85 -11.17 -2.15
C PRO A 127 -22.44 -10.22 -3.20
N ALA A 128 -21.58 -9.65 -4.03
CA ALA A 128 -21.97 -8.65 -5.03
C ALA A 128 -21.35 -8.98 -6.39
N PRO A 129 -21.94 -8.52 -7.52
CA PRO A 129 -21.30 -8.64 -8.82
C PRO A 129 -20.15 -7.64 -8.97
N ALA A 130 -19.25 -7.87 -9.93
CA ALA A 130 -18.15 -6.95 -10.21
C ALA A 130 -18.71 -5.55 -10.53
N PRO A 131 -18.25 -4.48 -9.86
CA PRO A 131 -18.74 -3.14 -10.09
C PRO A 131 -18.30 -2.60 -11.45
N THR A 132 -19.18 -1.87 -12.10
CA THR A 132 -18.85 -1.09 -13.30
C THR A 132 -18.66 0.38 -12.93
N LEU A 133 -17.80 1.06 -13.68
CA LEU A 133 -17.67 2.52 -13.62
C LEU A 133 -18.87 3.19 -14.31
N ALA A 134 -19.34 4.33 -13.77
CA ALA A 134 -20.40 5.09 -14.43
C ALA A 134 -19.89 5.72 -15.74
N ASN A 135 -20.78 5.87 -16.73
CA ASN A 135 -20.39 6.36 -18.06
C ASN A 135 -19.76 7.76 -18.02
N ALA A 136 -20.20 8.65 -17.13
CA ALA A 136 -19.61 9.98 -16.99
C ALA A 136 -18.14 9.90 -16.58
N ASN A 137 -17.83 9.11 -15.53
CA ASN A 137 -16.45 8.90 -15.07
C ASN A 137 -15.61 8.15 -16.11
N TYR A 138 -16.20 7.22 -16.86
CA TYR A 138 -15.53 6.56 -17.99
C TYR A 138 -15.10 7.56 -19.06
N GLN A 139 -16.00 8.45 -19.50
CA GLN A 139 -15.67 9.47 -20.50
C GLN A 139 -14.62 10.46 -19.95
N GLN A 140 -14.70 10.81 -18.67
CA GLN A 140 -13.74 11.70 -18.03
C GLN A 140 -12.35 11.06 -17.96
N ALA A 141 -12.25 9.78 -17.59
CA ALA A 141 -10.99 9.04 -17.62
C ALA A 141 -10.36 9.02 -19.02
N LYS A 142 -11.18 8.90 -20.08
CA LYS A 142 -10.70 8.98 -21.47
C LYS A 142 -10.14 10.36 -21.82
N ILE A 143 -10.78 11.44 -21.38
CA ILE A 143 -10.31 12.81 -21.59
C ILE A 143 -8.97 13.03 -20.87
N ILE A 144 -8.87 12.59 -19.62
CA ILE A 144 -7.66 12.72 -18.81
C ILE A 144 -6.53 11.85 -19.40
N ALA A 145 -6.82 10.63 -19.85
CA ALA A 145 -5.83 9.78 -20.51
C ALA A 145 -5.28 10.46 -21.77
N ALA A 146 -6.12 11.12 -22.59
CA ALA A 146 -5.66 11.87 -23.76
C ALA A 146 -4.74 13.05 -23.40
N LYS A 147 -4.98 13.72 -22.26
CA LYS A 147 -4.08 14.74 -21.70
C LYS A 147 -2.71 14.13 -21.40
N TRP A 148 -2.67 12.99 -20.72
CA TRP A 148 -1.41 12.30 -20.39
C TRP A 148 -0.68 11.75 -21.61
N ARG A 149 -1.36 11.16 -22.58
CA ARG A 149 -0.74 10.76 -23.87
C ARG A 149 -0.15 11.93 -24.64
N THR A 150 -0.72 13.13 -24.50
CA THR A 150 -0.14 14.34 -25.10
C THR A 150 1.16 14.70 -24.39
N LYS A 151 1.17 14.66 -23.05
CA LYS A 151 2.39 14.86 -22.26
C LYS A 151 3.46 13.81 -22.60
N PHE A 152 3.10 12.53 -22.70
CA PHE A 152 4.01 11.47 -23.15
C PHE A 152 4.69 11.82 -24.48
N ARG A 153 3.92 12.18 -25.51
CA ARG A 153 4.47 12.55 -26.83
C ARG A 153 5.40 13.76 -26.75
N ASP A 154 5.04 14.76 -25.94
CA ASP A 154 5.86 15.96 -25.74
C ASP A 154 7.19 15.60 -25.06
N GLU A 155 7.18 14.78 -24.01
CA GLU A 155 8.38 14.36 -23.28
C GLU A 155 9.25 13.41 -24.11
N ALA A 156 8.67 12.43 -24.81
CA ALA A 156 9.38 11.58 -25.76
C ALA A 156 10.03 12.40 -26.89
N GLY A 157 9.34 13.44 -27.38
CA GLY A 157 9.89 14.37 -28.37
C GLY A 157 11.04 15.21 -27.83
N LYS A 158 11.02 15.59 -26.54
CA LYS A 158 12.12 16.28 -25.87
C LYS A 158 13.30 15.35 -25.61
N TYR A 159 13.06 14.09 -25.25
CA TYR A 159 14.09 13.07 -25.06
C TYR A 159 14.82 12.77 -26.36
N ALA A 160 14.09 12.66 -27.47
CA ALA A 160 14.67 12.45 -28.80
C ALA A 160 15.62 13.57 -29.25
N GLN A 161 15.52 14.77 -28.65
CA GLN A 161 16.41 15.90 -28.92
C GLN A 161 17.67 15.91 -28.05
N VAL A 162 17.73 15.07 -27.00
CA VAL A 162 18.95 14.88 -26.21
C VAL A 162 19.96 14.10 -27.08
N PRO A 163 21.21 14.59 -27.22
CA PRO A 163 22.24 13.86 -27.97
C PRO A 163 22.46 12.45 -27.39
N ASP A 164 22.68 11.46 -28.25
CA ASP A 164 22.75 10.05 -27.84
C ASP A 164 23.86 9.75 -26.82
N GLU A 165 24.96 10.52 -26.83
CA GLU A 165 26.05 10.41 -25.85
C GLU A 165 25.66 10.81 -24.41
N TYR A 166 24.46 11.35 -24.18
CA TYR A 166 23.92 11.66 -22.84
C TYR A 166 22.70 10.84 -22.47
N LYS A 167 22.35 9.85 -23.29
CA LYS A 167 21.37 8.82 -22.94
C LYS A 167 22.15 7.66 -22.33
N SER A 168 21.65 7.13 -21.23
CA SER A 168 22.14 5.90 -20.60
C SER A 168 21.21 4.74 -20.90
N ASP A 169 21.71 3.52 -20.72
CA ASP A 169 20.91 2.29 -20.79
C ASP A 169 19.66 2.41 -19.90
N TYR A 170 19.81 2.92 -18.67
CA TYR A 170 18.68 3.24 -17.79
C TYR A 170 17.63 4.16 -18.45
N THR A 171 18.05 5.27 -19.07
CA THR A 171 17.08 6.19 -19.69
C THR A 171 16.43 5.62 -20.95
N ASP A 172 17.13 4.76 -21.68
CA ASP A 172 16.59 4.07 -22.84
C ASP A 172 15.58 2.99 -22.41
N ASP A 173 15.89 2.19 -21.39
CA ASP A 173 15.00 1.19 -20.80
C ASP A 173 13.72 1.83 -20.24
N VAL A 174 13.85 2.93 -19.48
CA VAL A 174 12.69 3.68 -18.97
C VAL A 174 11.86 4.27 -20.11
N MET A 175 12.49 4.75 -21.19
CA MET A 175 11.76 5.26 -22.35
C MET A 175 11.10 4.14 -23.18
N GLU A 176 11.68 2.94 -23.20
CA GLU A 176 11.06 1.76 -23.81
C GLU A 176 9.81 1.35 -23.03
N GLY A 177 9.92 1.18 -21.70
CA GLY A 177 8.77 0.92 -20.82
C GLY A 177 7.69 2.00 -20.94
N ALA A 178 8.09 3.28 -21.06
CA ALA A 178 7.15 4.38 -21.30
C ALA A 178 6.31 4.20 -22.59
N ARG A 179 6.91 3.63 -23.64
CA ARG A 179 6.22 3.36 -24.92
C ARG A 179 5.31 2.13 -24.82
N GLU A 180 5.72 1.12 -24.08
CA GLU A 180 4.88 -0.05 -23.79
C GLU A 180 3.60 0.40 -23.07
N TRP A 181 3.74 1.19 -22.01
CA TRP A 181 2.61 1.79 -21.31
C TRP A 181 1.69 2.62 -22.22
N ASP A 182 2.22 3.49 -23.09
CA ASP A 182 1.37 4.24 -24.05
C ASP A 182 0.65 3.33 -25.06
N GLY A 183 1.26 2.21 -25.42
CA GLY A 183 0.68 1.18 -26.30
C GLY A 183 -0.52 0.50 -25.67
N GLU A 184 -0.45 0.14 -24.39
CA GLU A 184 -1.54 -0.51 -23.64
C GLU A 184 -2.79 0.36 -23.50
N VAL A 185 -2.67 1.69 -23.58
CA VAL A 185 -3.81 2.61 -23.40
C VAL A 185 -4.95 2.29 -24.35
N ASP A 186 -4.63 2.04 -25.62
CA ASP A 186 -5.65 1.73 -26.64
C ASP A 186 -6.20 0.30 -26.46
N GLU A 187 -5.38 -0.64 -26.00
CA GLU A 187 -5.80 -2.01 -25.68
C GLU A 187 -6.83 -2.02 -24.55
N HIS A 188 -6.53 -1.34 -23.45
CA HIS A 188 -7.44 -1.18 -22.33
C HIS A 188 -8.76 -0.51 -22.73
N PHE A 189 -8.72 0.57 -23.52
CA PHE A 189 -9.97 1.17 -24.02
C PHE A 189 -10.77 0.25 -24.95
N ASN A 190 -10.12 -0.56 -25.78
CA ASN A 190 -10.78 -1.54 -26.64
C ASN A 190 -11.47 -2.66 -25.83
N GLN A 191 -10.93 -2.98 -24.65
CA GLN A 191 -11.54 -3.90 -23.69
C GLN A 191 -12.63 -3.25 -22.83
N GLY A 192 -12.87 -1.94 -22.97
CA GLY A 192 -13.83 -1.20 -22.15
C GLY A 192 -13.32 -0.88 -20.74
N LEU A 193 -12.01 -0.91 -20.53
CA LEU A 193 -11.33 -0.69 -19.25
C LEU A 193 -10.70 0.71 -19.21
N ALA A 194 -11.50 1.74 -18.92
CA ALA A 194 -10.99 3.11 -18.80
C ALA A 194 -10.02 3.34 -17.62
N PRO A 195 -10.20 2.74 -16.42
CA PRO A 195 -9.26 2.94 -15.33
C PRO A 195 -7.84 2.43 -15.61
N PRO A 196 -7.62 1.18 -16.06
CA PRO A 196 -6.30 0.73 -16.48
C PRO A 196 -5.71 1.57 -17.61
N ALA A 197 -6.53 1.97 -18.60
CA ALA A 197 -6.09 2.85 -19.68
C ALA A 197 -5.52 4.19 -19.18
N LEU A 198 -6.15 4.77 -18.15
CA LEU A 198 -5.66 6.00 -17.53
C LEU A 198 -4.40 5.75 -16.69
N VAL A 199 -4.31 4.63 -15.97
CA VAL A 199 -3.09 4.24 -15.23
C VAL A 199 -1.90 4.09 -16.19
N SER A 200 -2.04 3.32 -17.28
CA SER A 200 -1.00 3.17 -18.30
C SER A 200 -0.63 4.52 -18.93
N ALA A 201 -1.60 5.40 -19.20
CA ALA A 201 -1.33 6.72 -19.75
C ALA A 201 -0.51 7.62 -18.80
N ILE A 202 -0.79 7.55 -17.48
CA ILE A 202 -0.01 8.26 -16.45
C ILE A 202 1.39 7.68 -16.37
N ALA A 203 1.53 6.35 -16.28
CA ALA A 203 2.82 5.66 -16.20
C ALA A 203 3.71 6.01 -17.40
N GLY A 204 3.23 5.83 -18.63
CA GLY A 204 4.01 6.13 -19.83
C GLY A 204 4.45 7.59 -19.92
N ALA A 205 3.57 8.54 -19.55
CA ALA A 205 3.93 9.95 -19.55
C ALA A 205 4.91 10.33 -18.42
N SER A 206 4.85 9.65 -17.28
CA SER A 206 5.78 9.85 -16.16
C SER A 206 7.15 9.27 -16.45
N ASP A 207 7.22 8.08 -17.00
CA ASP A 207 8.47 7.41 -17.37
C ASP A 207 9.17 8.15 -18.51
N ALA A 208 8.44 8.58 -19.54
CA ALA A 208 9.00 9.41 -20.59
C ALA A 208 9.56 10.75 -20.07
N ALA A 209 8.89 11.35 -19.09
CA ALA A 209 9.39 12.56 -18.44
C ALA A 209 10.64 12.27 -17.59
N LEU A 210 10.68 11.15 -16.88
CA LEU A 210 11.82 10.73 -16.07
C LEU A 210 13.06 10.50 -16.95
N ALA A 211 12.95 9.69 -18.00
CA ALA A 211 14.03 9.45 -18.96
C ALA A 211 14.53 10.76 -19.59
N ASN A 212 13.61 11.65 -19.97
CA ASN A 212 13.95 12.97 -20.48
C ASN A 212 14.74 13.82 -19.47
N GLU A 213 14.30 13.92 -18.22
CA GLU A 213 14.93 14.80 -17.24
C GLU A 213 16.26 14.23 -16.71
N VAL A 214 16.39 12.91 -16.59
CA VAL A 214 17.66 12.24 -16.26
C VAL A 214 18.69 12.48 -17.36
N ALA A 215 18.37 12.18 -18.62
CA ALA A 215 19.30 12.39 -19.74
C ALA A 215 19.68 13.87 -19.93
N ARG A 216 18.74 14.80 -19.71
CA ARG A 216 19.04 16.24 -19.70
C ARG A 216 19.96 16.65 -18.56
N THR A 217 19.80 16.05 -17.39
CA THR A 217 20.65 16.35 -16.24
C THR A 217 22.08 15.89 -16.49
N ILE A 218 22.27 14.67 -17.04
CA ILE A 218 23.57 14.16 -17.52
C ILE A 218 24.16 15.12 -18.56
N TRP A 219 23.35 15.52 -19.56
CA TRP A 219 23.80 16.46 -20.59
C TRP A 219 24.27 17.81 -20.02
N VAL A 220 23.53 18.37 -19.04
CA VAL A 220 23.91 19.62 -18.39
C VAL A 220 25.19 19.45 -17.58
N ASP A 221 25.35 18.32 -16.88
CA ASP A 221 26.54 17.99 -16.11
C ASP A 221 27.79 17.97 -16.99
N GLU A 222 27.76 17.20 -18.07
CA GLU A 222 28.87 17.07 -19.01
C GLU A 222 29.24 18.39 -19.69
N LYS A 223 28.25 19.22 -20.07
CA LYS A 223 28.52 20.48 -20.80
C LYS A 223 28.82 21.67 -19.91
N ARG A 224 28.31 21.70 -18.68
CA ARG A 224 28.32 22.90 -17.82
C ARG A 224 28.83 22.63 -16.40
N GLY A 225 29.11 21.37 -16.06
CA GLY A 225 29.63 20.90 -14.80
C GLY A 225 28.57 20.63 -13.73
N ARG A 226 28.96 19.84 -12.72
CA ARG A 226 28.18 19.39 -11.56
C ARG A 226 27.26 20.44 -10.95
N LYS A 227 27.80 21.64 -10.71
CA LYS A 227 27.02 22.74 -10.14
C LYS A 227 25.84 23.15 -11.01
N ALA A 228 26.01 23.17 -12.34
CA ALA A 228 24.93 23.51 -13.25
C ALA A 228 23.87 22.39 -13.31
N ALA A 229 24.28 21.13 -13.17
CA ALA A 229 23.36 20.00 -13.07
C ALA A 229 22.56 20.04 -11.75
N THR A 230 23.21 20.35 -10.62
CA THR A 230 22.51 20.58 -9.34
C THR A 230 21.52 21.73 -9.47
N GLU A 231 21.92 22.88 -10.03
CA GLU A 231 21.02 24.01 -10.26
C GLU A 231 19.87 23.66 -11.23
N TYR A 232 20.09 22.74 -12.18
CA TYR A 232 19.06 22.24 -13.09
C TYR A 232 18.05 21.36 -12.34
N ALA A 233 18.52 20.38 -11.58
CA ALA A 233 17.71 19.54 -10.71
C ALA A 233 16.95 20.38 -9.67
N GLU A 234 17.57 21.40 -9.09
CA GLU A 234 16.92 22.35 -8.17
C GLU A 234 15.86 23.23 -8.86
N ARG A 235 15.98 23.56 -10.15
CA ARG A 235 14.92 24.28 -10.86
C ARG A 235 13.73 23.38 -11.16
N PHE A 236 14.01 22.12 -11.44
CA PHE A 236 13.00 21.07 -11.54
C PHE A 236 12.29 20.86 -10.19
N ALA A 237 13.05 20.89 -9.08
CA ALA A 237 12.55 20.94 -7.69
C ALA A 237 11.63 22.11 -7.41
N GLN A 238 12.00 23.27 -7.94
CA GLN A 238 11.32 24.53 -7.71
C GLN A 238 10.12 24.70 -8.65
N ALA A 239 9.27 23.69 -8.75
CA ALA A 239 7.88 23.87 -9.13
C ALA A 239 6.94 23.93 -7.90
N PRO A 240 7.14 24.82 -6.90
CA PRO A 240 6.16 25.02 -5.84
C PRO A 240 4.80 25.44 -6.41
N MET A 241 4.73 25.82 -7.68
CA MET A 241 3.47 26.03 -8.39
C MET A 241 2.59 24.78 -8.44
N LYS A 242 3.11 23.59 -8.77
CA LYS A 242 2.29 22.37 -8.86
C LYS A 242 1.78 21.92 -7.50
N ARG A 243 2.68 21.87 -6.50
CA ARG A 243 2.30 21.63 -5.10
C ARG A 243 1.27 22.63 -4.61
N ARG A 244 1.49 23.94 -4.84
CA ARG A 244 0.55 24.99 -4.43
C ARG A 244 -0.80 24.84 -5.11
N ILE A 245 -0.84 24.54 -6.41
CA ILE A 245 -2.09 24.27 -7.12
C ILE A 245 -2.81 23.08 -6.50
N ALA A 246 -2.13 21.96 -6.26
CA ALA A 246 -2.73 20.79 -5.61
C ALA A 246 -3.29 21.12 -4.22
N ILE A 247 -2.52 21.85 -3.40
CA ILE A 247 -2.96 22.34 -2.08
C ILE A 247 -4.18 23.24 -2.21
N ASP A 248 -4.17 24.22 -3.12
CA ASP A 248 -5.27 25.16 -3.33
C ASP A 248 -6.54 24.44 -3.82
N ARG A 249 -6.40 23.44 -4.69
CA ARG A 249 -7.51 22.61 -5.18
C ARG A 249 -8.16 21.85 -4.02
N LEU A 250 -7.36 21.16 -3.20
CA LEU A 250 -7.86 20.40 -2.05
C LEU A 250 -8.43 21.30 -0.94
N LYS A 251 -7.82 22.45 -0.67
CA LYS A 251 -8.34 23.41 0.32
C LYS A 251 -9.73 23.92 -0.04
N ASN A 252 -9.97 24.13 -1.33
CA ASN A 252 -11.23 24.64 -1.84
C ASN A 252 -12.24 23.53 -2.20
N TYR A 253 -11.84 22.26 -2.07
CA TYR A 253 -12.72 21.12 -2.29
C TYR A 253 -13.33 20.69 -0.95
N SER A 254 -14.61 21.01 -0.74
CA SER A 254 -15.36 20.56 0.43
C SER A 254 -16.26 19.38 0.04
N PRO A 255 -15.97 18.15 0.52
CA PRO A 255 -16.76 16.98 0.17
C PRO A 255 -18.16 17.10 0.78
N ARG A 256 -19.18 17.32 -0.04
CA ARG A 256 -20.58 17.41 0.42
C ARG A 256 -21.28 16.07 0.50
N THR A 257 -20.74 15.06 -0.17
CA THR A 257 -21.24 13.68 -0.19
C THR A 257 -20.15 12.72 0.28
N LEU A 258 -20.56 11.56 0.80
CA LEU A 258 -19.62 10.52 1.21
C LEU A 258 -18.80 9.95 0.04
N GLY A 259 -19.30 10.04 -1.20
CA GLY A 259 -18.50 9.71 -2.38
C GLY A 259 -17.38 10.73 -2.60
N ALA A 260 -17.70 12.03 -2.57
CA ALA A 260 -16.71 13.11 -2.63
C ALA A 260 -15.69 13.07 -1.49
N LEU A 261 -16.07 12.54 -0.32
CA LEU A 261 -15.15 12.29 0.78
C LEU A 261 -14.08 11.25 0.39
N GLY A 262 -14.46 10.20 -0.33
CA GLY A 262 -13.53 9.22 -0.92
C GLY A 262 -12.54 9.89 -1.86
N THR A 263 -13.03 10.71 -2.80
CA THR A 263 -12.19 11.51 -3.70
C THR A 263 -11.17 12.35 -2.94
N SER A 264 -11.63 13.01 -1.86
CA SER A 264 -10.77 13.85 -1.03
C SER A 264 -9.66 13.02 -0.38
N ILE A 265 -9.96 11.83 0.12
CA ILE A 265 -8.97 10.94 0.74
C ILE A 265 -7.88 10.59 -0.27
N TYR A 266 -8.23 10.15 -1.49
CA TYR A 266 -7.26 9.83 -2.54
C TYR A 266 -6.44 11.05 -2.99
N GLY A 267 -7.08 12.21 -3.15
CA GLY A 267 -6.37 13.45 -3.45
C GLY A 267 -5.37 13.83 -2.35
N TYR A 268 -5.75 13.73 -1.08
CA TYR A 268 -4.84 13.96 0.03
C TYR A 268 -3.73 12.90 0.13
N MET A 269 -4.01 11.62 -0.21
CA MET A 269 -2.99 10.58 -0.25
C MET A 269 -1.90 10.95 -1.26
N SER A 270 -2.30 11.23 -2.50
CA SER A 270 -1.40 11.65 -3.58
C SER A 270 -0.60 12.90 -3.18
N LEU A 271 -1.26 13.92 -2.63
CA LEU A 271 -0.55 15.12 -2.16
C LEU A 271 0.53 14.79 -1.11
N THR A 272 0.21 13.97 -0.13
CA THR A 272 1.16 13.66 0.96
C THR A 272 2.33 12.79 0.51
N GLU A 273 2.08 11.90 -0.45
CA GLU A 273 3.11 11.10 -1.11
C GLU A 273 4.04 12.01 -1.93
N GLY A 274 3.47 12.95 -2.71
CA GLY A 274 4.25 13.94 -3.44
C GLY A 274 5.13 14.81 -2.55
N ILE A 275 4.61 15.26 -1.39
CA ILE A 275 5.42 16.00 -0.41
C ILE A 275 6.53 15.11 0.18
N THR A 276 6.28 13.81 0.34
CA THR A 276 7.28 12.86 0.86
C THR A 276 8.43 12.69 -0.12
N TYR A 277 8.14 12.50 -1.41
CA TYR A 277 9.16 12.46 -2.46
C TYR A 277 9.94 13.79 -2.59
N GLU A 278 9.26 14.94 -2.57
CA GLU A 278 9.91 16.25 -2.61
C GLU A 278 10.92 16.40 -1.46
N ARG A 279 10.58 15.91 -0.27
CA ARG A 279 11.48 15.95 0.89
C ARG A 279 12.65 14.96 0.79
N LEU A 280 12.48 13.81 0.17
CA LEU A 280 13.59 12.89 -0.11
C LEU A 280 14.59 13.54 -1.07
N ALA A 281 14.09 14.18 -2.11
CA ALA A 281 14.90 14.91 -3.08
C ALA A 281 15.64 16.10 -2.44
N ASP A 282 14.99 16.88 -1.58
CA ASP A 282 15.61 17.96 -0.80
C ASP A 282 16.81 17.45 0.01
N LEU A 283 16.68 16.29 0.67
CA LEU A 283 17.75 15.71 1.49
C LEU A 283 18.95 15.24 0.65
N LEU A 284 18.68 14.69 -0.53
CA LEU A 284 19.72 14.31 -1.48
C LEU A 284 20.47 15.55 -1.95
N LEU A 285 19.79 16.59 -2.42
CA LEU A 285 20.42 17.82 -2.92
C LEU A 285 21.19 18.57 -1.82
N SER A 286 20.64 18.66 -0.60
CA SER A 286 21.29 19.32 0.53
C SER A 286 22.54 18.57 1.05
N GLY A 287 22.68 17.28 0.69
CA GLY A 287 23.75 16.41 1.17
C GLY A 287 23.55 15.90 2.59
N GLU A 288 22.35 16.10 3.17
CA GLU A 288 21.94 15.45 4.41
C GLU A 288 21.78 13.94 4.21
N LEU A 289 21.34 13.52 3.02
CA LEU A 289 21.39 12.14 2.56
C LEU A 289 22.56 11.98 1.58
N LYS A 290 23.60 11.26 2.03
CA LYS A 290 24.92 11.23 1.37
C LYS A 290 25.08 10.10 0.35
N LYS A 291 24.14 9.17 0.29
CA LYS A 291 24.17 8.01 -0.59
C LYS A 291 22.85 7.92 -1.32
N PRO A 292 22.86 7.61 -2.62
CA PRO A 292 21.64 7.26 -3.31
C PRO A 292 20.89 6.13 -2.60
N ILE A 293 19.57 6.12 -2.69
CA ILE A 293 18.70 5.13 -2.08
C ILE A 293 18.35 4.04 -3.10
N LEU A 294 17.65 4.31 -4.19
CA LEU A 294 16.93 3.29 -4.97
C LEU A 294 17.80 2.47 -5.94
N THR A 295 18.58 3.08 -6.85
CA THR A 295 19.27 2.32 -7.92
C THR A 295 20.53 3.02 -8.45
N GLU A 296 21.34 2.26 -9.21
CA GLU A 296 22.36 2.80 -10.12
C GLU A 296 21.63 3.38 -11.35
N LEU A 297 21.49 4.71 -11.44
CA LEU A 297 20.82 5.39 -12.56
C LEU A 297 21.77 5.58 -13.76
N THR A 298 23.07 5.38 -13.52
CA THR A 298 24.14 5.34 -14.50
C THR A 298 25.12 4.23 -14.16
N GLU A 299 25.87 3.78 -15.15
CA GLU A 299 26.98 2.84 -14.96
C GLU A 299 28.25 3.52 -14.40
N GLU A 300 28.20 4.84 -14.14
CA GLU A 300 29.36 5.60 -13.67
C GLU A 300 29.53 5.45 -12.15
N ASP A 301 30.77 5.21 -11.71
CA ASP A 301 31.15 5.27 -10.29
C ASP A 301 31.28 6.74 -9.83
N ASP A 302 30.20 7.53 -9.99
CA ASP A 302 30.07 8.91 -9.53
C ASP A 302 28.87 9.07 -8.58
N ALA A 303 29.13 8.83 -7.29
CA ALA A 303 28.15 8.97 -6.24
C ALA A 303 27.55 10.40 -6.11
N GLU A 304 28.23 11.45 -6.59
CA GLU A 304 27.68 12.80 -6.57
C GLU A 304 26.68 13.01 -7.71
N LEU A 305 26.97 12.48 -8.90
CA LEU A 305 26.04 12.46 -10.03
C LEU A 305 24.79 11.66 -9.68
N GLU A 306 24.96 10.43 -9.20
CA GLU A 306 23.86 9.54 -8.82
C GLU A 306 22.90 10.20 -7.83
N ARG A 307 23.45 10.88 -6.81
CA ARG A 307 22.65 11.64 -5.84
C ARG A 307 21.81 12.73 -6.48
N ILE A 308 22.32 13.40 -7.53
CA ILE A 308 21.58 14.43 -8.26
C ILE A 308 20.49 13.79 -9.13
N LEU A 309 20.81 12.70 -9.83
CA LEU A 309 19.86 11.99 -10.69
C LEU A 309 18.72 11.38 -9.89
N GLU A 310 18.99 10.81 -8.73
CA GLU A 310 17.96 10.28 -7.86
C GLU A 310 17.08 11.39 -7.26
N ALA A 311 17.64 12.58 -7.01
CA ALA A 311 16.82 13.73 -6.64
C ALA A 311 15.85 14.11 -7.78
N VAL A 312 16.29 14.03 -9.04
CA VAL A 312 15.41 14.23 -10.21
C VAL A 312 14.31 13.16 -10.26
N TYR A 313 14.64 11.89 -10.00
CA TYR A 313 13.67 10.81 -9.90
C TYR A 313 12.55 11.14 -8.88
N PHE A 314 12.92 11.43 -7.63
CA PHE A 314 11.92 11.75 -6.61
C PHE A 314 11.12 13.01 -6.93
N MET A 315 11.74 14.02 -7.55
CA MET A 315 11.00 15.21 -7.98
C MET A 315 9.99 14.93 -9.08
N GLN A 316 10.29 14.00 -9.98
CA GLN A 316 9.38 13.58 -11.02
C GLN A 316 8.20 12.81 -10.43
N MET A 317 8.44 11.91 -9.47
CA MET A 317 7.39 11.24 -8.69
C MET A 317 6.52 12.26 -7.94
N ALA A 318 7.13 13.23 -7.26
CA ALA A 318 6.41 14.31 -6.58
C ALA A 318 5.49 15.09 -7.53
N ARG A 319 5.99 15.44 -8.72
CA ARG A 319 5.23 16.16 -9.74
C ARG A 319 4.04 15.36 -10.24
N GLN A 320 4.21 14.06 -10.51
CA GLN A 320 3.12 13.17 -10.89
C GLN A 320 2.03 13.19 -9.82
N CYS A 321 2.40 13.00 -8.55
CA CYS A 321 1.46 13.03 -7.44
C CYS A 321 0.64 14.34 -7.42
N TYR A 322 1.29 15.50 -7.60
CA TYR A 322 0.60 16.79 -7.61
C TYR A 322 -0.33 16.99 -8.81
N GLU A 323 0.05 16.52 -9.99
CA GLU A 323 -0.83 16.56 -11.17
C GLU A 323 -2.01 15.58 -11.03
N TYR A 324 -1.78 14.43 -10.40
CA TYR A 324 -2.82 13.43 -10.14
C TYR A 324 -3.89 13.93 -9.14
N VAL A 325 -3.54 14.83 -8.21
CA VAL A 325 -4.54 15.50 -7.35
C VAL A 325 -5.61 16.21 -8.19
N GLU A 326 -5.21 16.88 -9.28
CA GLU A 326 -6.16 17.54 -10.16
C GLU A 326 -7.04 16.51 -10.88
N ASP A 327 -6.43 15.43 -11.35
CA ASP A 327 -7.13 14.37 -12.08
C ASP A 327 -8.15 13.62 -11.23
N VAL A 328 -7.82 13.28 -9.98
CA VAL A 328 -8.74 12.65 -9.04
C VAL A 328 -9.97 13.55 -8.81
N LEU A 329 -9.75 14.85 -8.60
CA LEU A 329 -10.85 15.81 -8.41
C LEU A 329 -11.69 16.00 -9.69
N GLU A 330 -11.08 15.87 -10.87
CA GLU A 330 -11.78 15.93 -12.16
C GLU A 330 -12.55 14.64 -12.47
N LEU A 331 -11.96 13.47 -12.20
CA LEU A 331 -12.58 12.14 -12.34
C LEU A 331 -13.85 12.02 -11.52
N ALA A 332 -13.85 12.57 -10.31
CA ALA A 332 -15.02 12.60 -9.44
C ALA A 332 -16.20 13.37 -10.05
N GLY A 333 -15.94 14.44 -10.82
CA GLY A 333 -17.00 15.31 -11.33
C GLY A 333 -17.93 15.82 -10.20
N TYR A 334 -19.22 15.96 -10.51
CA TYR A 334 -20.24 16.25 -9.49
C TYR A 334 -20.78 14.93 -8.92
N ILE A 335 -20.24 14.50 -7.78
CA ILE A 335 -20.70 13.29 -7.08
C ILE A 335 -21.97 13.61 -6.28
N GLU A 336 -23.12 13.26 -6.84
CA GLU A 336 -24.39 13.19 -6.09
C GLU A 336 -24.41 11.96 -5.18
N GLY A 337 -25.22 12.01 -4.13
CA GLY A 337 -25.40 10.87 -3.22
C GLY A 337 -25.57 11.30 -1.78
N LEU A 338 -25.37 10.34 -0.87
CA LEU A 338 -25.56 10.55 0.55
C LEU A 338 -24.63 11.65 1.08
N ALA A 339 -25.21 12.64 1.76
CA ALA A 339 -24.47 13.77 2.31
C ALA A 339 -23.45 13.32 3.37
N THR A 340 -22.30 14.01 3.45
CA THR A 340 -21.38 13.85 4.58
C THR A 340 -22.06 14.30 5.87
N PRO A 341 -21.95 13.53 6.98
CA PRO A 341 -22.44 13.98 8.28
C PRO A 341 -21.79 15.30 8.73
N GLU A 342 -22.53 16.13 9.47
CA GLU A 342 -22.01 17.40 10.03
C GLU A 342 -20.80 17.19 10.96
N SER A 343 -20.74 16.04 11.62
CA SER A 343 -19.63 15.65 12.48
C SER A 343 -19.15 14.26 12.13
N MET A 344 -17.84 14.15 11.86
CA MET A 344 -17.18 12.89 11.57
C MET A 344 -16.02 12.68 12.55
N PRO A 345 -15.74 11.44 13.01
CA PRO A 345 -14.65 11.14 13.92
C PRO A 345 -13.27 11.13 13.21
N LEU A 346 -12.99 12.12 12.36
CA LEU A 346 -11.79 12.17 11.50
C LEU A 346 -10.49 12.06 12.31
N LYS A 347 -10.39 12.78 13.43
CA LYS A 347 -9.21 12.73 14.30
C LYS A 347 -8.99 11.33 14.87
N ALA A 348 -10.04 10.70 15.41
CA ALA A 348 -9.94 9.38 16.02
C ALA A 348 -9.58 8.32 14.97
N THR A 349 -10.16 8.43 13.77
CA THR A 349 -9.90 7.56 12.63
C THR A 349 -8.45 7.71 12.13
N ALA A 350 -7.96 8.94 11.99
CA ALA A 350 -6.57 9.19 11.63
C ALA A 350 -5.59 8.66 12.69
N ASP A 351 -5.90 8.87 13.98
CA ASP A 351 -5.08 8.35 15.08
C ASP A 351 -5.06 6.81 15.13
N PHE A 352 -6.15 6.15 14.75
CA PHE A 352 -6.22 4.70 14.64
C PHE A 352 -5.24 4.17 13.58
N PHE A 353 -5.39 4.61 12.33
CA PHE A 353 -4.51 4.15 11.24
C PHE A 353 -3.05 4.53 11.47
N ARG A 354 -2.79 5.71 12.03
CA ARG A 354 -1.43 6.14 12.36
C ARG A 354 -0.75 5.20 13.35
N ARG A 355 -1.46 4.81 14.41
CA ARG A 355 -0.92 3.91 15.43
C ARG A 355 -0.73 2.50 14.87
N ALA A 356 -1.66 2.03 14.03
CA ALA A 356 -1.54 0.75 13.35
C ALA A 356 -0.32 0.72 12.41
N SER A 357 -0.16 1.74 11.56
CA SER A 357 1.00 1.89 10.68
C SER A 357 2.33 1.90 11.46
N GLN A 358 2.41 2.67 12.55
CA GLN A 358 3.62 2.70 13.38
C GLN A 358 3.94 1.34 14.00
N ALA A 359 2.91 0.61 14.45
CA ALA A 359 3.09 -0.73 15.00
C ALA A 359 3.58 -1.71 13.92
N ASN A 360 2.99 -1.65 12.73
CA ASN A 360 3.40 -2.47 11.58
C ASN A 360 4.86 -2.21 11.20
N LEU A 361 5.24 -0.94 11.04
CA LEU A 361 6.60 -0.57 10.64
C LEU A 361 7.64 -1.00 11.68
N ASN A 362 7.36 -0.81 12.98
CA ASN A 362 8.24 -1.29 14.05
C ASN A 362 8.40 -2.82 14.00
N GLN A 363 7.31 -3.53 13.69
CA GLN A 363 7.31 -4.98 13.63
C GLN A 363 8.08 -5.48 12.40
N PHE A 364 7.89 -4.85 11.24
CA PHE A 364 8.67 -5.11 10.03
C PHE A 364 10.18 -4.89 10.29
N GLU A 365 10.56 -3.73 10.83
CA GLU A 365 11.96 -3.41 11.13
C GLU A 365 12.61 -4.45 12.05
N LYS A 366 11.86 -4.94 13.04
CA LYS A 366 12.35 -5.98 13.96
C LYS A 366 12.50 -7.35 13.31
N MET A 367 11.54 -7.75 12.48
CA MET A 367 11.51 -9.10 11.91
C MET A 367 12.36 -9.25 10.66
N VAL A 368 12.56 -8.18 9.91
CA VAL A 368 13.21 -8.21 8.61
C VAL A 368 14.55 -7.51 8.72
N VAL A 369 14.55 -6.21 9.04
CA VAL A 369 15.78 -5.40 9.04
C VAL A 369 16.74 -5.80 10.16
N GLU A 370 16.26 -5.97 11.39
CA GLU A 370 17.10 -6.37 12.52
C GLU A 370 17.61 -7.81 12.37
N GLN A 371 16.78 -8.73 11.87
CA GLN A 371 17.22 -10.11 11.60
C GLN A 371 18.26 -10.16 10.48
N ALA A 372 18.06 -9.41 9.39
CA ALA A 372 19.05 -9.27 8.33
C ALA A 372 20.37 -8.68 8.85
N ALA A 373 20.30 -7.66 9.72
CA ALA A 373 21.48 -7.08 10.36
C ALA A 373 22.25 -8.12 11.19
N GLN A 374 21.54 -8.91 12.02
CA GLN A 374 22.13 -9.97 12.82
C GLN A 374 22.75 -11.08 11.96
N GLY A 375 22.03 -11.54 10.93
CA GLY A 375 22.49 -12.58 10.03
C GLY A 375 23.73 -12.17 9.21
N ALA A 376 23.81 -10.92 8.79
CA ALA A 376 24.95 -10.38 8.05
C ALA A 376 26.08 -9.84 8.95
N GLY A 377 25.90 -9.80 10.28
CA GLY A 377 26.89 -9.25 11.21
C GLY A 377 27.12 -7.75 11.05
N VAL A 378 26.10 -6.98 10.62
CA VAL A 378 26.17 -5.52 10.40
C VAL A 378 25.28 -4.76 11.39
N THR A 379 25.41 -3.43 11.44
CA THR A 379 24.54 -2.59 12.27
C THR A 379 23.13 -2.52 11.68
N PHE A 380 22.13 -2.27 12.54
CA PHE A 380 20.76 -2.01 12.11
C PHE A 380 20.69 -0.89 11.05
N SER A 381 21.43 0.20 11.24
CA SER A 381 21.47 1.31 10.28
C SER A 381 21.93 0.86 8.91
N ARG A 382 22.97 0.02 8.82
CA ARG A 382 23.47 -0.48 7.53
C ARG A 382 22.47 -1.40 6.84
N ALA A 383 21.77 -2.25 7.60
CA ALA A 383 20.71 -3.10 7.05
C ALA A 383 19.48 -2.28 6.64
N GLN A 384 19.14 -1.23 7.41
CA GLN A 384 18.06 -0.29 7.08
C GLN A 384 18.36 0.44 5.78
N ASP A 385 19.57 0.99 5.62
CA ASP A 385 19.99 1.67 4.39
C ASP A 385 19.83 0.74 3.17
N ALA A 386 20.26 -0.52 3.30
CA ALA A 386 20.13 -1.53 2.24
C ALA A 386 18.68 -2.02 2.00
N MET A 387 17.78 -1.85 2.96
CA MET A 387 16.36 -2.18 2.78
C MET A 387 15.61 -1.01 2.16
N LEU A 388 15.95 0.22 2.53
CA LEU A 388 15.39 1.44 1.93
C LEU A 388 15.66 1.50 0.43
N SER A 389 16.80 0.94 -0.01
CA SER A 389 17.16 0.86 -1.43
C SER A 389 16.39 -0.18 -2.23
N LYS A 390 15.89 -1.24 -1.58
CA LYS A 390 15.29 -2.39 -2.25
C LYS A 390 13.76 -2.36 -2.29
N ASP A 391 13.14 -1.52 -1.48
CA ASP A 391 11.69 -1.53 -1.33
C ASP A 391 11.14 -0.12 -1.12
N GLU A 392 10.50 0.40 -2.16
CA GLU A 392 9.93 1.74 -2.17
C GLU A 392 8.82 1.92 -1.11
N ASP A 393 8.02 0.88 -0.83
CA ASP A 393 7.02 0.95 0.25
C ASP A 393 7.70 1.20 1.61
N TYR A 394 8.86 0.58 1.85
CA TYR A 394 9.62 0.82 3.06
C TYR A 394 10.21 2.23 3.10
N LEU A 395 10.76 2.69 1.97
CA LEU A 395 11.25 4.06 1.82
C LEU A 395 10.16 5.08 2.15
N LEU A 396 8.98 4.96 1.53
CA LEU A 396 7.85 5.87 1.74
C LEU A 396 7.35 5.83 3.18
N ALA A 397 7.18 4.63 3.76
CA ALA A 397 6.73 4.48 5.15
C ALA A 397 7.73 5.11 6.14
N TRP A 398 9.03 4.88 5.92
CA TRP A 398 10.10 5.45 6.73
C TRP A 398 10.16 6.97 6.59
N ALA A 399 10.10 7.48 5.37
CA ALA A 399 10.19 8.90 5.06
C ALA A 399 8.99 9.68 5.65
N ALA A 400 7.77 9.16 5.46
CA ALA A 400 6.56 9.71 6.05
C ALA A 400 6.59 9.74 7.59
N ARG A 401 7.29 8.79 8.24
CA ARG A 401 7.52 8.79 9.70
C ARG A 401 8.59 9.80 10.11
N LYS A 402 9.65 9.96 9.30
CA LYS A 402 10.79 10.84 9.57
C LYS A 402 10.43 12.32 9.44
N PHE A 403 9.64 12.69 8.43
CA PHE A 403 9.31 14.09 8.18
C PHE A 403 8.31 14.65 9.20
N SER A 404 8.57 15.88 9.67
CA SER A 404 7.69 16.55 10.63
C SER A 404 6.30 16.77 10.02
N ARG A 405 5.29 16.10 10.59
CA ARG A 405 3.88 16.28 10.21
C ARG A 405 3.43 17.73 10.36
N ALA A 406 4.05 18.51 11.24
CA ALA A 406 3.73 19.93 11.38
C ALA A 406 4.08 20.72 10.11
N GLU A 407 5.21 20.42 9.47
CA GLU A 407 5.63 21.09 8.23
C GLU A 407 4.86 20.57 7.01
N MET A 408 4.57 19.27 6.96
CA MET A 408 3.82 18.66 5.85
C MET A 408 2.41 19.25 5.72
N PHE A 409 1.77 19.58 6.84
CA PHE A 409 0.37 19.99 6.89
C PHE A 409 0.14 21.46 7.26
N LYS A 410 1.18 22.30 7.28
CA LYS A 410 1.08 23.71 7.74
C LYS A 410 0.08 24.56 6.96
N GLU A 411 -0.23 24.19 5.73
CA GLU A 411 -1.16 24.90 4.85
C GLU A 411 -2.65 24.53 5.09
N PHE A 412 -2.90 23.51 5.93
CA PHE A 412 -4.22 22.97 6.20
C PHE A 412 -4.66 23.23 7.63
N GLU A 413 -5.95 23.52 7.79
CA GLU A 413 -6.61 23.72 9.08
C GLU A 413 -7.96 22.96 9.11
N GLY A 414 -8.57 22.85 10.28
CA GLY A 414 -9.90 22.24 10.43
C GLY A 414 -9.99 20.82 9.86
N ASP A 415 -11.08 20.53 9.15
CA ASP A 415 -11.34 19.21 8.57
C ASP A 415 -10.34 18.85 7.47
N ASN A 416 -9.86 19.82 6.68
CA ASN A 416 -8.83 19.59 5.67
C ASN A 416 -7.53 19.05 6.29
N LEU A 417 -7.12 19.59 7.45
CA LEU A 417 -5.97 19.08 8.20
C LEU A 417 -6.21 17.64 8.69
N LEU A 418 -7.42 17.34 9.15
CA LEU A 418 -7.76 16.01 9.65
C LEU A 418 -7.86 14.99 8.51
N LEU A 419 -8.37 15.38 7.34
CA LEU A 419 -8.40 14.57 6.12
C LEU A 419 -6.99 14.29 5.60
N ALA A 420 -6.12 15.30 5.53
CA ALA A 420 -4.72 15.12 5.14
C ALA A 420 -3.99 14.12 6.07
N ARG A 421 -4.23 14.22 7.38
CA ARG A 421 -3.70 13.27 8.37
C ARG A 421 -4.29 11.87 8.23
N LEU A 422 -5.59 11.77 7.94
CA LEU A 422 -6.28 10.49 7.73
C LEU A 422 -5.71 9.80 6.49
N ALA A 423 -5.65 10.49 5.36
CA ALA A 423 -5.10 10.01 4.10
C ALA A 423 -3.67 9.48 4.23
N LEU A 424 -2.75 10.28 4.78
CA LEU A 424 -1.38 9.83 5.06
C LEU A 424 -1.36 8.58 5.96
N SER A 425 -2.24 8.53 6.95
CA SER A 425 -2.26 7.42 7.91
C SER A 425 -2.84 6.14 7.30
N ILE A 426 -3.82 6.24 6.40
CA ILE A 426 -4.33 5.09 5.62
C ILE A 426 -3.24 4.59 4.69
N ARG A 427 -2.61 5.47 3.89
CA ARG A 427 -1.54 5.11 2.96
C ARG A 427 -0.36 4.43 3.68
N THR A 428 0.10 5.02 4.78
CA THR A 428 1.18 4.42 5.57
C THR A 428 0.76 3.13 6.29
N TYR A 429 -0.53 2.89 6.53
CA TYR A 429 -1.05 1.65 7.08
C TYR A 429 -1.10 0.52 6.04
N THR A 430 -1.57 0.80 4.82
CA THR A 430 -1.63 -0.18 3.73
C THR A 430 -0.22 -0.63 3.32
N ILE A 431 0.69 0.29 3.04
CA ILE A 431 2.07 -0.04 2.65
C ILE A 431 2.82 -0.78 3.77
N SER A 432 2.67 -0.37 5.03
CA SER A 432 3.34 -1.07 6.15
C SER A 432 2.74 -2.45 6.44
N SER A 433 1.46 -2.67 6.10
CA SER A 433 0.86 -4.00 6.12
C SER A 433 1.43 -4.87 4.99
N MET A 434 1.62 -4.30 3.80
CA MET A 434 2.23 -4.98 2.67
C MET A 434 3.68 -5.40 2.96
N LEU A 435 4.47 -4.57 3.65
CA LEU A 435 5.82 -4.96 4.09
C LEU A 435 5.82 -6.20 5.00
N ILE A 436 4.86 -6.31 5.92
CA ILE A 436 4.72 -7.53 6.74
C ILE A 436 4.28 -8.71 5.85
N ALA A 437 3.36 -8.47 4.92
CA ALA A 437 2.85 -9.49 4.02
C ALA A 437 3.96 -10.07 3.14
N LYS A 438 4.69 -9.22 2.39
CA LYS A 438 5.81 -9.58 1.50
C LYS A 438 6.85 -10.42 2.24
N TYR A 439 7.46 -9.84 3.28
CA TYR A 439 8.69 -10.40 3.83
C TYR A 439 8.47 -11.43 4.95
N TYR A 440 7.45 -11.22 5.81
CA TYR A 440 7.22 -12.13 6.93
C TYR A 440 6.23 -13.25 6.57
N SER A 441 5.08 -12.89 5.99
CA SER A 441 4.00 -13.85 5.76
C SER A 441 4.19 -14.64 4.47
N LEU A 442 4.44 -14.00 3.33
CA LEU A 442 4.53 -14.66 2.03
C LEU A 442 5.95 -15.17 1.75
N GLY A 443 6.96 -14.55 2.36
CA GLY A 443 8.36 -14.96 2.23
C GLY A 443 8.90 -14.64 0.84
N VAL A 444 8.70 -13.41 0.39
CA VAL A 444 9.33 -12.83 -0.80
C VAL A 444 10.84 -12.98 -0.72
N GLU A 445 11.43 -13.46 -1.80
CA GLU A 445 12.88 -13.49 -2.02
C GLU A 445 13.24 -12.47 -3.09
N LEU A 446 14.35 -11.78 -2.85
CA LEU A 446 14.90 -10.79 -3.79
C LEU A 446 16.13 -11.37 -4.47
N ASP A 447 16.34 -11.04 -5.74
CA ASP A 447 17.58 -11.34 -6.45
C ASP A 447 18.74 -10.38 -6.04
N GLU A 448 19.85 -10.48 -6.78
CA GLU A 448 21.06 -9.68 -6.53
C GLU A 448 20.80 -8.18 -6.74
N ASP A 449 19.95 -7.85 -7.70
CA ASP A 449 19.57 -6.48 -8.08
C ASP A 449 18.46 -5.91 -7.18
N GLY A 450 17.83 -6.75 -6.36
CA GLY A 450 16.79 -6.35 -5.41
C GLY A 450 15.36 -6.51 -5.92
N TRP A 451 15.18 -7.09 -7.11
CA TRP A 451 13.87 -7.42 -7.65
C TRP A 451 13.31 -8.69 -7.01
N ILE A 452 11.98 -8.78 -6.95
CA ILE A 452 11.30 -9.97 -6.44
C ILE A 452 11.54 -11.11 -7.43
N SER A 453 12.23 -12.16 -6.99
CA SER A 453 12.53 -13.34 -7.80
C SER A 453 11.63 -14.53 -7.50
N ASN A 454 11.02 -14.57 -6.30
CA ASN A 454 10.18 -15.67 -5.86
C ASN A 454 9.27 -15.27 -4.68
N VAL A 455 8.11 -15.91 -4.59
CA VAL A 455 7.22 -15.85 -3.41
C VAL A 455 7.02 -17.27 -2.87
N LYS A 456 7.62 -17.57 -1.71
CA LYS A 456 7.59 -18.92 -1.11
C LYS A 456 6.19 -19.49 -0.89
N ARG A 457 5.21 -18.62 -0.69
CA ARG A 457 3.84 -18.99 -0.33
C ARG A 457 2.84 -18.39 -1.32
N ASP A 458 2.94 -18.88 -2.56
CA ASP A 458 2.06 -18.55 -3.69
C ASP A 458 0.57 -18.87 -3.43
N ALA A 459 0.26 -20.02 -2.85
CA ALA A 459 -1.13 -20.41 -2.58
C ALA A 459 -1.83 -19.49 -1.56
N PRO A 460 -1.17 -19.08 -0.46
CA PRO A 460 -1.66 -17.98 0.38
C PRO A 460 -1.79 -16.64 -0.35
N LEU A 461 -0.82 -16.23 -1.18
CA LEU A 461 -0.91 -14.99 -1.96
C LEU A 461 -2.16 -15.01 -2.85
N LYS A 462 -2.36 -16.08 -3.62
CA LYS A 462 -3.53 -16.23 -4.48
C LYS A 462 -4.84 -16.15 -3.69
N TYR A 463 -4.92 -16.83 -2.54
CA TYR A 463 -6.09 -16.73 -1.67
C TYR A 463 -6.33 -15.30 -1.19
N MET A 464 -5.28 -14.57 -0.80
CA MET A 464 -5.39 -13.18 -0.35
C MET A 464 -5.91 -12.27 -1.47
N VAL A 465 -5.41 -12.42 -2.70
CA VAL A 465 -5.87 -11.65 -3.87
C VAL A 465 -7.35 -11.93 -4.13
N ASP A 466 -7.73 -13.21 -4.26
CA ASP A 466 -9.11 -13.62 -4.54
C ASP A 466 -10.08 -13.13 -3.43
N PHE A 467 -9.65 -13.18 -2.17
CA PHE A 467 -10.44 -12.67 -1.05
C PHE A 467 -10.55 -11.15 -1.04
N ALA A 468 -9.44 -10.44 -1.29
CA ALA A 468 -9.41 -8.98 -1.28
C ALA A 468 -10.27 -8.39 -2.41
N GLU A 469 -10.28 -9.02 -3.59
CA GLU A 469 -11.18 -8.71 -4.70
C GLU A 469 -12.65 -8.85 -4.26
N ASP A 470 -13.04 -10.03 -3.76
CA ASP A 470 -14.42 -10.30 -3.35
C ASP A 470 -14.87 -9.36 -2.22
N GLN A 471 -13.98 -9.08 -1.27
CA GLN A 471 -14.25 -8.19 -0.15
C GLN A 471 -14.40 -6.73 -0.61
N THR A 472 -13.60 -6.28 -1.59
CA THR A 472 -13.72 -4.93 -2.16
C THR A 472 -15.06 -4.77 -2.86
N ARG A 473 -15.44 -5.75 -3.67
CA ARG A 473 -16.73 -5.80 -4.38
C ARG A 473 -17.93 -5.73 -3.43
N ARG A 474 -17.88 -6.48 -2.33
CA ARG A 474 -18.86 -6.43 -1.24
C ARG A 474 -18.97 -5.04 -0.60
N ASN A 475 -17.83 -4.40 -0.31
CA ASN A 475 -17.77 -3.09 0.32
C ASN A 475 -18.29 -1.98 -0.62
N ILE A 476 -17.95 -2.04 -1.91
CA ILE A 476 -18.50 -1.14 -2.93
C ILE A 476 -20.02 -1.27 -3.00
N GLN A 477 -20.56 -2.49 -3.04
CA GLN A 477 -22.01 -2.70 -3.09
C GLN A 477 -22.71 -2.24 -1.82
N MET A 478 -22.08 -2.41 -0.65
CA MET A 478 -22.58 -1.87 0.62
C MET A 478 -22.72 -0.34 0.55
N LEU A 479 -21.72 0.37 0.02
CA LEU A 479 -21.78 1.82 -0.17
C LEU A 479 -22.91 2.22 -1.13
N ARG A 480 -23.03 1.54 -2.28
CA ARG A 480 -24.10 1.78 -3.27
C ARG A 480 -25.50 1.57 -2.69
N ASN A 481 -25.69 0.51 -1.90
CA ASN A 481 -26.96 0.22 -1.24
C ASN A 481 -27.39 1.33 -0.25
N ALA A 482 -26.42 2.06 0.30
CA ALA A 482 -26.66 3.19 1.17
C ALA A 482 -26.77 4.53 0.43
N GLY A 483 -26.78 4.53 -0.90
CA GLY A 483 -26.88 5.74 -1.73
C GLY A 483 -25.58 6.54 -1.84
N VAL A 484 -24.42 5.92 -1.56
CA VAL A 484 -23.10 6.50 -1.82
C VAL A 484 -22.68 6.11 -3.23
N ASP A 485 -22.07 7.05 -3.95
CA ASP A 485 -21.36 6.79 -5.20
C ASP A 485 -19.86 6.60 -4.91
N PRO A 486 -19.33 5.36 -4.93
CA PRO A 486 -17.93 5.07 -4.64
C PRO A 486 -17.09 5.00 -5.92
N SER A 487 -17.33 5.87 -6.91
CA SER A 487 -16.67 5.80 -8.22
C SER A 487 -15.14 5.76 -8.16
N ASP A 488 -14.49 6.44 -7.22
CA ASP A 488 -13.02 6.37 -7.05
C ASP A 488 -12.56 4.99 -6.58
N VAL A 489 -13.28 4.37 -5.63
CA VAL A 489 -12.98 3.00 -5.17
C VAL A 489 -13.22 1.99 -6.31
N VAL A 490 -14.24 2.23 -7.15
CA VAL A 490 -14.52 1.41 -8.32
C VAL A 490 -13.41 1.56 -9.36
N PHE A 491 -12.87 2.77 -9.55
CA PHE A 491 -11.75 3.04 -10.44
C PHE A 491 -10.55 2.17 -10.04
N ASP A 492 -10.11 2.26 -8.79
CA ASP A 492 -8.97 1.49 -8.28
C ASP A 492 -9.22 -0.01 -8.29
N TYR A 493 -10.45 -0.47 -7.99
CA TYR A 493 -10.81 -1.88 -8.06
C TYR A 493 -10.62 -2.46 -9.47
N ILE A 494 -11.02 -1.70 -10.51
CA ILE A 494 -10.86 -2.14 -11.90
C ILE A 494 -9.37 -2.14 -12.27
N SER A 495 -8.61 -1.12 -11.87
CA SER A 495 -7.16 -1.05 -12.08
C SER A 495 -6.43 -2.23 -11.42
N ALA A 496 -6.73 -2.54 -10.16
CA ALA A 496 -6.17 -3.69 -9.45
C ALA A 496 -6.43 -5.02 -10.16
N GLY A 497 -7.62 -5.18 -10.76
CA GLY A 497 -8.01 -6.38 -11.48
C GLY A 497 -7.25 -6.58 -12.80
N ALA A 498 -6.81 -5.51 -13.46
CA ALA A 498 -6.01 -5.61 -14.67
C ALA A 498 -4.60 -6.17 -14.39
N MET A 499 -4.02 -5.82 -13.24
CA MET A 499 -2.72 -6.33 -12.79
C MET A 499 -2.84 -7.80 -12.31
N GLY A 500 -3.87 -8.15 -11.54
CA GLY A 500 -3.94 -9.41 -10.78
C GLY A 500 -3.97 -10.72 -11.59
N SER A 501 -3.93 -10.67 -12.93
CA SER A 501 -3.76 -11.85 -13.80
C SER A 501 -2.32 -12.15 -14.19
N GLY A 502 -1.38 -11.28 -13.82
CA GLY A 502 0.04 -11.41 -14.10
C GLY A 502 0.81 -12.27 -13.10
N ASP A 503 2.12 -12.01 -13.01
CA ASP A 503 3.04 -12.78 -12.17
C ASP A 503 2.87 -12.48 -10.66
N GLU A 504 3.73 -13.03 -9.82
CA GLU A 504 3.66 -12.83 -8.37
C GLU A 504 3.85 -11.37 -7.95
N VAL A 505 4.58 -10.56 -8.72
CA VAL A 505 4.75 -9.12 -8.46
C VAL A 505 3.45 -8.39 -8.76
N ASP A 506 2.85 -8.65 -9.93
CA ASP A 506 1.55 -8.09 -10.29
C ASP A 506 0.45 -8.48 -9.29
N GLN A 507 0.51 -9.70 -8.75
CA GLN A 507 -0.41 -10.16 -7.70
C GLN A 507 -0.21 -9.42 -6.37
N LEU A 508 1.03 -9.10 -5.99
CA LEU A 508 1.32 -8.31 -4.80
C LEU A 508 0.82 -6.88 -4.95
N ASP A 509 1.01 -6.27 -6.12
CA ASP A 509 0.51 -4.93 -6.41
C ASP A 509 -1.01 -4.88 -6.45
N SER A 510 -1.64 -5.85 -7.13
CA SER A 510 -3.10 -6.03 -7.12
C SER A 510 -3.65 -6.17 -5.70
N LEU A 511 -3.00 -6.97 -4.85
CA LEU A 511 -3.37 -7.12 -3.45
C LEU A 511 -3.28 -5.80 -2.66
N ASN A 512 -2.21 -5.02 -2.87
CA ASN A 512 -2.01 -3.73 -2.22
C ASN A 512 -3.15 -2.76 -2.57
N TRP A 513 -3.50 -2.68 -3.86
CA TRP A 513 -4.60 -1.83 -4.34
C TRP A 513 -5.95 -2.27 -3.78
N TYR A 514 -6.24 -3.58 -3.75
CA TYR A 514 -7.47 -4.07 -3.11
C TYR A 514 -7.51 -3.79 -1.61
N TRP A 515 -6.39 -3.83 -0.90
CA TRP A 515 -6.34 -3.43 0.51
C TRP A 515 -6.60 -1.95 0.72
N GLU A 516 -6.09 -1.08 -0.15
CA GLU A 516 -6.39 0.35 -0.13
C GLU A 516 -7.87 0.60 -0.41
N CYS A 517 -8.43 -0.01 -1.47
CA CYS A 517 -9.86 0.06 -1.81
C CYS A 517 -10.74 -0.38 -0.62
N ASN A 518 -10.43 -1.53 -0.02
CA ASN A 518 -11.14 -2.05 1.14
C ASN A 518 -11.08 -1.07 2.32
N THR A 519 -9.89 -0.53 2.60
CA THR A 519 -9.67 0.38 3.71
C THR A 519 -10.41 1.70 3.52
N VAL A 520 -10.36 2.28 2.31
CA VAL A 520 -11.07 3.52 1.97
C VAL A 520 -12.58 3.29 2.01
N ALA A 521 -13.10 2.23 1.38
CA ALA A 521 -14.53 1.93 1.37
C ALA A 521 -15.11 1.76 2.79
N ARG A 522 -14.39 1.04 3.66
CA ARG A 522 -14.77 0.87 5.06
C ARG A 522 -14.65 2.16 5.87
N THR A 523 -13.66 3.00 5.55
CA THR A 523 -13.51 4.32 6.16
C THR A 523 -14.68 5.23 5.80
N ILE A 524 -15.08 5.27 4.53
CA ILE A 524 -16.26 6.03 4.07
C ILE A 524 -17.51 5.55 4.81
N ALA A 525 -17.72 4.24 4.90
CA ALA A 525 -18.85 3.67 5.61
C ALA A 525 -18.86 4.04 7.11
N TYR A 526 -17.71 3.93 7.78
CA TYR A 526 -17.57 4.30 9.20
C TYR A 526 -17.84 5.79 9.44
N LEU A 527 -17.24 6.67 8.63
CA LEU A 527 -17.45 8.11 8.73
C LEU A 527 -18.88 8.52 8.36
N GLY A 528 -19.53 7.77 7.47
CA GLY A 528 -20.94 7.89 7.12
C GLY A 528 -21.92 7.34 8.15
N GLY A 529 -21.44 6.71 9.21
CA GLY A 529 -22.28 6.14 10.28
C GLY A 529 -22.93 4.80 9.92
N PHE A 530 -22.37 4.05 8.95
CA PHE A 530 -22.95 2.79 8.51
C PHE A 530 -22.67 1.73 9.60
N ALA A 531 -23.73 1.35 10.31
CA ALA A 531 -23.76 0.45 11.45
C ALA A 531 -22.91 0.87 12.67
N THR A 532 -23.58 1.54 13.62
CA THR A 532 -23.21 1.61 15.04
C THR A 532 -24.30 1.01 15.94
N GLU A 533 -25.06 0.00 15.51
CA GLU A 533 -25.87 -0.74 16.47
C GLU A 533 -24.97 -1.74 17.19
N PRO A 534 -24.66 -1.53 18.49
CA PRO A 534 -24.14 -2.63 19.29
C PRO A 534 -25.16 -3.77 19.27
N PRO A 535 -24.75 -5.03 19.53
CA PRO A 535 -25.71 -6.09 19.77
C PRO A 535 -26.74 -5.61 20.80
N ALA A 536 -28.02 -5.89 20.56
CA ALA A 536 -29.06 -5.68 21.57
C ALA A 536 -28.62 -6.38 22.87
N GLU A 537 -28.71 -5.65 23.99
CA GLU A 537 -28.29 -6.08 25.34
C GLU A 537 -28.83 -7.45 25.76
#